data_AF-A0A918FX91-F1
#
_entry.id   AF-A0A918FX91-F1
#
_cell.length_a   1.000
_cell.length_b   1.000
_cell.length_c   1.000
_cell.angle_alpha   90.00
_cell.angle_beta   90.00
_cell.angle_gamma   90.00
#
_symmetry.space_group_name_H-M   'P 1'
#
loop_
_entity.id
_entity.type
_entity.pdbx_description
1 polymer ?
#
loop_
_entity_poly.entity_id
_entity_poly.type
_entity_poly.pdbx_seq_one_letter_code
_entity_poly.pdbx_strand_id
1 'polypeptide(L)'
;MVVAGLLFLALAYLAVGQAGANRNGAQTAADAAALAAALDTRDQLADEWVLSVRDPAEWQAIFHGADAVFDGCGRADQLAAQNDASRLECGRAAGLLPGYTVRVQTAKAVGDSIVPGTENLHAKATATAVIEPACTFVLPGRGPADAPLPALTCDGVEWRPDPEHPTELPGPEDLFDVHLAD
;
A
#
# COMPACT_ATOMS: atom_id res chain seq x y z
N MET A 1 -14.89 -51.39 5.47
CA MET A 1 -14.70 -50.55 4.26
C MET A 1 -15.35 -49.17 4.37
N VAL A 2 -16.54 -49.02 4.97
CA VAL A 2 -17.22 -47.71 5.12
C VAL A 2 -16.40 -46.68 5.89
N VAL A 3 -15.76 -47.09 6.99
CA VAL A 3 -14.92 -46.19 7.83
C VAL A 3 -13.72 -45.65 7.04
N ALA A 4 -13.04 -46.50 6.27
CA ALA A 4 -11.91 -46.07 5.43
C ALA A 4 -12.34 -45.10 4.32
N GLY A 5 -13.50 -45.34 3.69
CA GLY A 5 -14.07 -44.43 2.69
C GLY A 5 -14.45 -43.06 3.26
N LEU A 6 -15.04 -43.02 4.46
CA LEU A 6 -15.40 -41.77 5.14
C LEU A 6 -14.16 -40.99 5.60
N LEU A 7 -13.12 -41.66 6.11
CA LEU A 7 -11.85 -41.02 6.47
C LEU A 7 -11.15 -40.41 5.25
N PHE A 8 -11.16 -41.11 4.11
CA PHE A 8 -10.58 -40.58 2.88
C PHE A 8 -11.31 -39.31 2.41
N LEU A 9 -12.64 -39.31 2.43
CA LEU A 9 -13.44 -38.11 2.12
C LEU A 9 -13.14 -36.96 3.09
N ALA A 10 -13.04 -37.23 4.39
CA ALA A 10 -12.71 -36.21 5.38
C ALA A 10 -11.31 -35.59 5.14
N LEU A 11 -10.30 -36.42 4.85
CA LEU A 11 -8.96 -35.95 4.50
C LEU A 11 -8.94 -35.14 3.20
N ALA A 12 -9.71 -35.56 2.19
CA ALA A 12 -9.83 -34.82 0.94
C ALA A 12 -10.44 -33.42 1.16
N TYR A 13 -11.51 -33.30 1.95
CA TYR A 13 -12.10 -32.00 2.29
C TYR A 13 -11.14 -31.11 3.09
N LEU A 14 -10.39 -31.69 4.04
CA LEU A 14 -9.37 -30.96 4.80
C LEU A 14 -8.28 -30.37 3.88
N ALA A 15 -7.76 -31.17 2.96
CA ALA A 15 -6.71 -30.73 2.03
C ALA A 15 -7.19 -29.56 1.14
N VAL A 16 -8.43 -29.62 0.65
CA VAL A 16 -9.04 -28.50 -0.11
C VAL A 16 -9.16 -27.24 0.76
N GLY A 17 -9.55 -27.39 2.03
CA GLY A 17 -9.63 -26.27 2.98
C GLY A 17 -8.27 -25.61 3.25
N GLN A 18 -7.21 -26.41 3.43
CA GLN A 18 -5.85 -25.92 3.63
C GLN A 18 -5.31 -25.17 2.41
N ALA A 19 -5.56 -25.69 1.20
CA ALA A 19 -5.17 -25.03 -0.04
C ALA A 19 -5.87 -23.67 -0.19
N GLY A 20 -7.16 -23.60 0.16
CA GLY A 20 -7.92 -22.35 0.18
C GLY A 20 -7.37 -21.34 1.18
N ALA A 21 -7.03 -21.79 2.40
CA ALA A 21 -6.42 -20.94 3.41
C ALA A 21 -5.05 -20.38 2.97
N ASN A 22 -4.21 -21.19 2.31
CA ASN A 22 -2.91 -20.72 1.82
C ASN A 22 -3.05 -19.68 0.68
N ARG A 23 -4.02 -19.88 -0.22
CA ARG A 23 -4.33 -18.90 -1.27
C ARG A 23 -4.80 -17.57 -0.68
N ASN A 24 -5.69 -17.61 0.31
CA ASN A 24 -6.17 -16.41 0.98
C ASN A 24 -5.04 -15.71 1.75
N GLY A 25 -4.17 -16.47 2.41
CA GLY A 25 -2.98 -15.94 3.09
C GLY A 25 -2.02 -15.24 2.14
N ALA A 26 -1.83 -15.79 0.93
CA ALA A 26 -1.03 -15.12 -0.10
C ALA A 26 -1.59 -13.72 -0.46
N GLN A 27 -2.91 -13.61 -0.63
CA GLN A 27 -3.53 -12.32 -0.95
C GLN A 27 -3.38 -11.33 0.21
N THR A 28 -3.69 -11.74 1.45
CA THR A 28 -3.48 -10.90 2.63
C THR A 28 -2.03 -10.41 2.74
N ALA A 29 -1.05 -11.26 2.43
CA ALA A 29 0.35 -10.88 2.42
C ALA A 29 0.68 -9.87 1.30
N ALA A 30 0.10 -10.03 0.12
CA ALA A 30 0.28 -9.07 -0.98
C ALA A 30 -0.35 -7.72 -0.66
N ASP A 31 -1.59 -7.72 -0.15
CA ASP A 31 -2.35 -6.52 0.21
C ASP A 31 -1.60 -5.71 1.28
N ALA A 32 -1.17 -6.39 2.36
CA ALA A 32 -0.41 -5.77 3.43
C ALA A 32 0.93 -5.21 2.93
N ALA A 33 1.62 -5.94 2.04
CA ALA A 33 2.90 -5.49 1.49
C ALA A 33 2.74 -4.28 0.57
N ALA A 34 1.72 -4.27 -0.30
CA ALA A 34 1.43 -3.16 -1.20
C ALA A 34 1.04 -1.90 -0.43
N LEU A 35 0.09 -2.03 0.52
CA LEU A 35 -0.30 -0.93 1.40
C LEU A 35 0.89 -0.38 2.17
N ALA A 36 1.75 -1.25 2.70
CA ALA A 36 2.88 -0.79 3.49
C ALA A 36 3.91 -0.01 2.68
N ALA A 37 4.19 -0.39 1.44
CA ALA A 37 5.04 0.42 0.57
C ALA A 37 4.39 1.77 0.23
N ALA A 38 3.09 1.78 -0.06
CA ALA A 38 2.37 3.01 -0.35
C ALA A 38 2.29 3.96 0.85
N LEU A 39 2.05 3.44 2.06
CA LEU A 39 2.03 4.22 3.30
C LEU A 39 3.41 4.80 3.62
N ASP A 40 4.48 4.05 3.38
CA ASP A 40 5.86 4.54 3.58
C ASP A 40 6.17 5.74 2.66
N THR A 41 5.84 5.65 1.37
CA THR A 41 6.00 6.77 0.44
C THR A 41 5.03 7.92 0.72
N ARG A 42 3.81 7.64 1.18
CA ARG A 42 2.87 8.68 1.62
C ARG A 42 3.47 9.54 2.74
N ASP A 43 4.09 8.90 3.72
CA ASP A 43 4.70 9.60 4.85
C ASP A 43 5.86 10.49 4.37
N GLN A 44 6.66 10.00 3.40
CA GLN A 44 7.72 10.81 2.78
C GLN A 44 7.17 12.00 1.98
N LEU A 45 6.07 11.83 1.24
CA LEU A 45 5.41 12.92 0.51
C LEU A 45 4.85 13.99 1.45
N ALA A 46 4.30 13.57 2.59
CA ALA A 46 3.82 14.48 3.62
C ALA A 46 4.98 15.27 4.24
N ASP A 47 6.10 14.60 4.55
CA ASP A 47 7.32 15.26 5.03
C ASP A 47 7.87 16.28 4.01
N GLU A 48 7.91 15.91 2.73
CA GLU A 48 8.31 16.80 1.64
C GLU A 48 7.38 18.02 1.54
N TRP A 49 6.06 17.82 1.64
CA TRP A 49 5.11 18.92 1.65
C TRP A 49 5.30 19.84 2.86
N VAL A 50 5.57 19.30 4.06
CA VAL A 50 5.86 20.13 5.25
C VAL A 50 7.12 20.98 5.04
N LEU A 51 8.16 20.43 4.40
CA LEU A 51 9.38 21.18 4.08
C LEU A 51 9.13 22.28 3.03
N SER A 52 8.23 22.03 2.08
CA SER A 52 7.86 22.96 1.00
C SER A 52 6.56 23.74 1.26
N VAL A 53 6.05 23.75 2.49
CA VAL A 53 4.77 24.41 2.84
C VAL A 53 4.78 25.90 2.50
N ARG A 54 5.95 26.54 2.49
CA ARG A 54 6.11 27.96 2.13
C ARG A 54 6.11 28.23 0.62
N ASP A 55 6.21 27.20 -0.21
CA ASP A 55 6.17 27.32 -1.67
C ASP A 55 4.96 26.59 -2.27
N PRO A 56 3.80 27.27 -2.37
CA PRO A 56 2.62 26.71 -3.00
C PRO A 56 2.84 26.20 -4.42
N ALA A 57 3.83 26.73 -5.16
CA ALA A 57 4.08 26.29 -6.53
C ALA A 57 4.56 24.82 -6.60
N GLU A 58 5.15 24.29 -5.53
CA GLU A 58 5.62 22.91 -5.45
C GLU A 58 4.52 21.93 -5.03
N TRP A 59 3.47 22.41 -4.35
CA TRP A 59 2.46 21.54 -3.73
C TRP A 59 1.85 20.56 -4.75
N GLN A 60 1.45 21.04 -5.93
CA GLN A 60 0.82 20.16 -6.92
C GLN A 60 1.76 19.05 -7.41
N ALA A 61 3.07 19.32 -7.51
CA ALA A 61 4.05 18.31 -7.91
C ALA A 61 4.21 17.24 -6.81
N ILE A 62 4.27 17.67 -5.55
CA ILE A 62 4.38 16.79 -4.38
C ILE A 62 3.13 15.91 -4.24
N PHE A 63 1.93 16.50 -4.29
CA PHE A 63 0.68 15.74 -4.19
C PHE A 63 0.54 14.70 -5.30
N HIS A 64 1.05 14.98 -6.51
CA HIS A 64 1.04 14.00 -7.61
C HIS A 64 2.23 13.02 -7.59
N GLY A 65 3.13 13.12 -6.61
CA GLY A 65 4.33 12.29 -6.50
C GLY A 65 5.23 12.38 -7.73
N ALA A 66 5.37 13.59 -8.29
CA ALA A 66 6.15 13.84 -9.50
C ALA A 66 7.65 13.53 -9.28
N ASP A 67 8.19 13.97 -8.15
CA ASP A 67 9.60 13.80 -7.77
C ASP A 67 9.80 12.75 -6.66
N ALA A 68 8.73 12.03 -6.31
CA ALA A 68 8.74 11.02 -5.25
C ALA A 68 9.75 9.91 -5.54
N VAL A 69 10.53 9.56 -4.52
CA VAL A 69 11.42 8.39 -4.56
C VAL A 69 10.60 7.16 -4.16
N PHE A 70 10.53 6.17 -5.05
CA PHE A 70 9.73 4.96 -4.80
C PHE A 70 10.57 3.86 -4.14
N ASP A 71 10.99 4.06 -2.89
CA ASP A 71 11.83 3.13 -2.11
C ASP A 71 11.11 2.29 -1.04
N GLY A 72 9.78 2.44 -0.89
CA GLY A 72 8.93 1.70 0.06
C GLY A 72 8.93 0.17 -0.08
N CYS A 73 9.62 -0.42 -1.07
CA CYS A 73 9.75 -1.87 -1.20
C CYS A 73 10.43 -2.55 0.00
N GLY A 74 11.28 -1.84 0.74
CA GLY A 74 11.82 -2.37 2.01
C GLY A 74 10.74 -2.60 3.06
N ARG A 75 9.73 -1.71 3.12
CA ARG A 75 8.57 -1.86 4.00
C ARG A 75 7.65 -2.99 3.53
N ALA A 76 7.45 -3.13 2.20
CA ALA A 76 6.73 -4.27 1.62
C ALA A 76 7.34 -5.62 2.03
N ASP A 77 8.68 -5.74 2.00
CA ASP A 77 9.38 -6.96 2.43
C ASP A 77 9.06 -7.33 3.87
N GLN A 78 9.04 -6.33 4.76
CA GLN A 78 8.74 -6.55 6.16
C GLN A 78 7.31 -7.06 6.38
N LEU A 79 6.31 -6.48 5.70
CA LEU A 79 4.92 -6.93 5.84
C LEU A 79 4.66 -8.27 5.17
N ALA A 80 5.30 -8.55 4.02
CA ALA A 80 5.23 -9.87 3.41
C ALA A 80 5.75 -10.93 4.38
N ALA A 81 6.91 -10.70 5.00
CA ALA A 81 7.51 -11.63 5.95
C ALA A 81 6.65 -11.86 7.21
N GLN A 82 5.99 -10.81 7.72
CA GLN A 82 5.04 -10.91 8.84
C GLN A 82 3.79 -11.73 8.49
N ASN A 83 3.46 -11.86 7.21
CA ASN A 83 2.34 -12.64 6.70
C ASN A 83 2.79 -13.98 6.06
N ASP A 84 3.88 -14.57 6.57
CA ASP A 84 4.42 -15.85 6.09
C ASP A 84 4.67 -15.87 4.57
N ALA A 85 5.13 -14.77 3.98
CA ALA A 85 5.42 -14.66 2.56
C ALA A 85 6.76 -13.95 2.28
N SER A 86 7.32 -14.20 1.10
CA SER A 86 8.46 -13.48 0.56
C SER A 86 8.04 -12.69 -0.66
N ARG A 87 8.51 -11.45 -0.78
CA ARG A 87 8.33 -10.66 -2.00
C ARG A 87 9.08 -11.30 -3.17
N LEU A 88 8.40 -11.38 -4.30
CA LEU A 88 9.00 -11.70 -5.60
C LEU A 88 9.32 -10.42 -6.37
N GLU A 89 8.37 -9.49 -6.41
CA GLU A 89 8.49 -8.23 -7.14
C GLU A 89 7.86 -7.10 -6.32
N CYS A 90 8.46 -5.92 -6.42
CA CYS A 90 7.86 -4.65 -5.97
C CYS A 90 8.41 -3.55 -6.86
N GLY A 91 7.53 -2.64 -7.23
CA GLY A 91 7.89 -1.46 -7.99
C GLY A 91 6.72 -0.51 -8.08
N ARG A 92 6.99 0.66 -8.66
CA ARG A 92 5.97 1.68 -8.90
C ARG A 92 4.80 1.09 -9.69
N ALA A 93 3.59 1.33 -9.21
CA ALA A 93 2.36 0.95 -9.90
C ALA A 93 2.28 1.68 -11.25
N ALA A 94 1.74 0.99 -12.26
CA ALA A 94 1.42 1.63 -13.52
C ALA A 94 0.18 2.52 -13.35
N GLY A 95 0.23 3.75 -13.82
CA GLY A 95 -0.92 4.67 -13.74
C GLY A 95 -0.50 6.13 -13.57
N LEU A 96 -1.51 6.98 -13.34
CA LEU A 96 -1.32 8.40 -13.04
C LEU A 96 -0.99 8.64 -11.57
N LEU A 97 -1.60 7.88 -10.67
CA LEU A 97 -1.37 8.01 -9.25
C LEU A 97 -0.03 7.37 -8.83
N PRO A 98 0.68 7.96 -7.86
CA PRO A 98 1.76 7.27 -7.18
C PRO A 98 1.23 6.00 -6.49
N GLY A 99 2.04 4.94 -6.43
CA GLY A 99 1.62 3.68 -5.85
C GLY A 99 2.63 2.55 -6.10
N TYR A 100 2.30 1.37 -5.62
CA TYR A 100 3.11 0.17 -5.73
C TYR A 100 2.31 -1.03 -6.18
N THR A 101 2.90 -1.85 -7.06
CA THR A 101 2.44 -3.21 -7.31
C THR A 101 3.43 -4.17 -6.67
N VAL A 102 2.94 -5.04 -5.78
CA VAL A 102 3.76 -6.01 -5.05
C VAL A 102 3.26 -7.42 -5.36
N ARG A 103 4.20 -8.30 -5.73
CA ARG A 103 3.95 -9.72 -5.90
C ARG A 103 4.68 -10.49 -4.82
N VAL A 104 3.97 -11.40 -4.17
CA VAL A 104 4.52 -12.23 -3.08
C VAL A 104 4.33 -13.72 -3.37
N GLN A 105 5.05 -14.53 -2.62
CA GLN A 105 4.93 -15.98 -2.57
C GLN A 105 4.90 -16.42 -1.11
N THR A 106 3.93 -17.25 -0.74
CA THR A 106 3.83 -17.85 0.59
C THR A 106 5.02 -18.74 0.91
N ALA A 107 5.50 -18.68 2.15
CA ALA A 107 6.57 -19.53 2.66
C ALA A 107 6.12 -20.99 2.77
N LYS A 108 4.85 -21.21 3.12
CA LYS A 108 4.26 -22.55 3.22
C LYS A 108 3.76 -23.03 1.86
N ALA A 109 4.00 -24.30 1.55
CA ALA A 109 3.41 -24.93 0.38
C ALA A 109 1.88 -25.03 0.53
N VAL A 110 1.17 -25.03 -0.60
CA VAL A 110 -0.29 -25.19 -0.71
C VAL A 110 -0.74 -26.56 -0.18
N GLY A 111 0.15 -27.54 -0.15
CA GLY A 111 -0.09 -28.83 0.47
C GLY A 111 1.15 -29.42 1.11
N ASP A 112 0.97 -29.94 2.32
CA ASP A 112 1.84 -30.94 2.94
C ASP A 112 1.29 -32.38 2.72
N SER A 113 0.35 -32.55 1.78
CA SER A 113 -0.70 -33.58 1.89
C SER A 113 -0.93 -34.36 0.60
N ILE A 114 -0.84 -35.70 0.73
CA ILE A 114 -1.42 -36.86 -0.01
C ILE A 114 -1.42 -36.82 -1.56
N VAL A 115 -1.67 -35.68 -2.20
CA VAL A 115 -1.60 -35.46 -3.64
C VAL A 115 -0.14 -35.27 -4.05
N PRO A 116 0.47 -36.27 -4.72
CA PRO A 116 1.88 -36.20 -5.09
C PRO A 116 2.16 -35.00 -5.99
N GLY A 117 3.26 -34.28 -5.73
CA GLY A 117 3.73 -33.17 -6.57
C GLY A 117 3.26 -31.77 -6.16
N THR A 118 2.59 -31.63 -5.02
CA THR A 118 2.16 -30.33 -4.48
C THR A 118 3.05 -29.81 -3.35
N GLU A 119 4.06 -30.59 -2.95
CA GLU A 119 4.91 -30.32 -1.78
C GLU A 119 5.78 -29.07 -1.96
N ASN A 120 6.01 -28.66 -3.22
CA ASN A 120 6.80 -27.47 -3.58
C ASN A 120 5.94 -26.38 -4.25
N LEU A 121 4.62 -26.53 -4.27
CA LEU A 121 3.73 -25.55 -4.86
C LEU A 121 3.41 -24.48 -3.81
N HIS A 122 3.88 -23.25 -4.02
CA HIS A 122 3.58 -22.12 -3.13
C HIS A 122 2.53 -21.22 -3.76
N ALA A 123 1.61 -20.71 -2.94
CA ALA A 123 0.64 -19.73 -3.40
C ALA A 123 1.34 -18.39 -3.67
N LYS A 124 0.97 -17.75 -4.77
CA LYS A 124 1.42 -16.42 -5.17
C LYS A 124 0.22 -15.50 -5.27
N ALA A 125 0.43 -14.24 -4.94
CA ALA A 125 -0.58 -13.20 -5.08
C ALA A 125 0.09 -11.90 -5.50
N THR A 126 -0.70 -11.01 -6.08
CA THR A 126 -0.28 -9.66 -6.45
C THR A 126 -1.34 -8.70 -5.93
N ALA A 127 -0.90 -7.56 -5.42
CA ALA A 127 -1.76 -6.47 -5.01
C ALA A 127 -1.15 -5.17 -5.48
N THR A 128 -2.00 -4.19 -5.78
CA THR A 128 -1.59 -2.83 -6.07
C THR A 128 -2.17 -1.92 -5.00
N ALA A 129 -1.38 -0.98 -4.50
CA ALA A 129 -1.85 0.11 -3.65
C ALA A 129 -1.50 1.44 -4.31
N VAL A 130 -2.41 2.40 -4.26
CA VAL A 130 -2.25 3.74 -4.80
C VAL A 130 -2.32 4.77 -3.66
N ILE A 131 -1.69 5.91 -3.90
CA ILE A 131 -1.67 7.07 -3.02
C ILE A 131 -2.42 8.19 -3.75
N GLU A 132 -3.58 8.57 -3.25
CA GLU A 132 -4.45 9.58 -3.86
C GLU A 132 -4.42 10.87 -3.04
N PRO A 133 -4.24 12.04 -3.68
CA PRO A 133 -4.44 13.34 -3.03
C PRO A 133 -5.83 13.46 -2.40
N ALA A 134 -5.89 13.68 -1.09
CA ALA A 134 -7.17 13.91 -0.39
C ALA A 134 -7.54 15.41 -0.34
N CYS A 135 -6.57 16.30 -0.57
CA CYS A 135 -6.77 17.74 -0.50
C CYS A 135 -6.97 18.39 -1.87
N THR A 136 -7.76 19.46 -1.87
CA THR A 136 -7.85 20.41 -2.97
C THR A 136 -7.42 21.81 -2.51
N PHE A 137 -6.81 22.57 -3.42
CA PHE A 137 -6.36 23.93 -3.16
C PHE A 137 -6.36 24.75 -4.44
N VAL A 138 -6.46 26.07 -4.29
CA VAL A 138 -6.33 27.02 -5.39
C VAL A 138 -4.98 27.69 -5.26
N LEU A 139 -4.08 27.39 -6.21
CA LEU A 139 -2.80 28.08 -6.26
C LEU A 139 -3.05 29.59 -6.45
N PRO A 140 -2.48 30.46 -5.60
CA PRO A 140 -2.51 31.88 -5.87
C PRO A 140 -1.83 32.10 -7.24
N GLY A 141 -2.38 32.99 -8.07
CA GLY A 141 -1.66 33.44 -9.25
C GLY A 141 -0.28 34.02 -8.85
N ARG A 142 0.62 34.29 -9.80
CA ARG A 142 1.94 34.92 -9.51
C ARG A 142 1.75 36.19 -8.66
N GLY A 143 1.88 36.03 -7.35
CA GLY A 143 1.77 37.06 -6.34
C GLY A 143 3.14 37.31 -5.71
N PRO A 144 3.26 38.34 -4.86
CA PRO A 144 4.46 38.54 -4.06
C PRO A 144 4.75 37.29 -3.21
N ALA A 145 6.02 37.04 -2.90
CA ALA A 145 6.44 35.92 -2.06
C ALA A 145 5.82 35.95 -0.65
N ASP A 146 5.35 37.13 -0.23
CA ASP A 146 4.70 37.37 1.07
C ASP A 146 3.16 37.23 1.02
N ALA A 147 2.61 36.69 -0.08
CA ALA A 147 1.18 36.42 -0.18
C ALA A 147 0.77 35.34 0.85
N PRO A 148 -0.43 35.45 1.45
CA PRO A 148 -0.91 34.43 2.36
C PRO A 148 -0.98 33.07 1.65
N LEU A 149 -0.60 32.01 2.37
CA LEU A 149 -0.65 30.65 1.84
C LEU A 149 -2.09 30.27 1.48
N PRO A 150 -2.29 29.50 0.40
CA PRO A 150 -3.62 29.02 0.04
C PRO A 150 -4.15 28.05 1.10
N ALA A 151 -5.47 28.12 1.33
CA ALA A 151 -6.14 27.15 2.17
C ALA A 151 -6.18 25.77 1.49
N LEU A 152 -6.05 24.72 2.28
CA LEU A 152 -6.23 23.33 1.87
C LEU A 152 -7.63 22.88 2.30
N THR A 153 -8.36 22.23 1.41
CA THR A 153 -9.61 21.54 1.77
C THR A 153 -9.40 20.05 1.61
N CYS A 154 -9.30 19.34 2.74
CA CYS A 154 -9.03 17.91 2.82
C CYS A 154 -10.23 17.23 3.49
N ASP A 155 -10.88 16.27 2.83
CA ASP A 155 -12.09 15.60 3.34
C ASP A 155 -13.18 16.53 3.91
N GLY A 156 -13.32 17.72 3.30
CA GLY A 156 -14.29 18.74 3.71
C GLY A 156 -13.87 19.60 4.92
N VAL A 157 -12.68 19.39 5.46
CA VAL A 157 -12.06 20.23 6.50
C VAL A 157 -11.18 21.29 5.83
N GLU A 158 -11.40 22.56 6.16
CA GLU A 158 -10.54 23.66 5.74
C GLU A 158 -9.34 23.79 6.69
N TRP A 159 -8.14 23.67 6.13
CA TRP A 159 -6.87 23.89 6.79
C TRP A 159 -6.25 25.19 6.30
N ARG A 160 -5.65 25.93 7.23
CA ARG A 160 -4.87 27.14 6.95
C ARG A 160 -3.43 26.88 7.36
N PRO A 161 -2.58 26.40 6.44
CA PRO A 161 -1.22 26.05 6.77
C PRO A 161 -0.47 27.23 7.38
N ASP A 162 0.09 27.03 8.56
CA ASP A 162 0.98 27.99 9.21
C ASP A 162 2.37 27.36 9.36
N PRO A 163 3.36 27.78 8.55
CA PRO A 163 4.72 27.26 8.60
C PRO A 163 5.44 27.54 9.92
N GLU A 164 4.96 28.48 10.74
CA GLU A 164 5.51 28.74 12.08
C GLU A 164 4.99 27.75 13.12
N HIS A 165 3.90 27.04 12.83
CA HIS A 165 3.27 26.04 13.69
C HIS A 165 3.17 24.68 12.97
N PRO A 166 4.30 24.02 12.65
CA PRO A 166 4.32 22.79 11.86
C PRO A 166 3.56 21.62 12.52
N THR A 167 3.37 21.65 13.83
CA THR A 167 2.59 20.65 14.58
C THR A 167 1.08 20.79 14.40
N GLU A 168 0.61 21.91 13.85
CA GLU A 168 -0.81 22.18 13.55
C GLU A 168 -1.14 21.96 12.06
N LEU A 169 -0.16 21.52 11.26
CA LEU A 169 -0.36 21.15 9.87
C LEU A 169 -1.12 19.81 9.77
N PRO A 170 -1.87 19.59 8.66
CA PRO A 170 -2.52 18.30 8.38
C PRO A 170 -1.49 17.17 8.35
N GLY A 171 -1.87 16.02 8.89
CA GLY A 171 -1.03 14.82 8.90
C GLY A 171 -1.02 14.10 7.54
N PRO A 172 -0.16 13.07 7.37
CA PRO A 172 -0.13 12.28 6.14
C PRO A 172 -1.49 11.69 5.75
N GLU A 173 -2.29 11.25 6.72
CA GLU A 173 -3.64 10.72 6.53
C GLU A 173 -4.69 11.77 6.12
N ASP A 174 -4.45 13.05 6.45
CA ASP A 174 -5.31 14.15 6.01
C ASP A 174 -4.94 14.58 4.58
N LEU A 175 -3.65 14.49 4.23
CA LEU A 175 -3.11 14.92 2.94
C LEU A 175 -3.39 13.90 1.82
N PHE A 176 -3.37 12.62 2.15
CA PHE A 176 -3.37 11.53 1.20
C PHE A 176 -4.20 10.33 1.68
N ASP A 177 -5.01 9.80 0.77
CA ASP A 177 -5.66 8.50 0.95
C ASP A 177 -4.79 7.38 0.36
N VAL A 178 -4.69 6.26 1.07
CA VAL A 178 -3.95 5.08 0.60
C VAL A 178 -4.86 3.87 0.62
N HIS A 179 -5.10 3.30 -0.55
CA HIS A 179 -5.99 2.17 -0.72
C HIS A 179 -5.48 1.17 -1.76
N LEU A 180 -6.03 -0.05 -1.71
CA LEU A 180 -5.76 -1.08 -2.71
C LEU A 180 -6.48 -0.72 -4.02
N ALA A 181 -5.75 -0.78 -5.13
CA ALA A 181 -6.29 -0.74 -6.47
C ALA A 181 -6.45 -2.18 -7.00
N ASP A 182 -7.63 -2.49 -7.51
CA ASP A 182 -8.02 -3.82 -8.02
C ASP A 182 -7.07 -4.39 -9.10
#